data_AF-A0A951DZG9-F1
#
_entry.id   AF-A0A951DZG9-F1
#
_cell.length_a   1.000
_cell.length_b   1.000
_cell.length_c   1.000
_cell.angle_alpha   90.00
_cell.angle_beta   90.00
_cell.angle_gamma   90.00
#
_symmetry.space_group_name_H-M   'P 1'
#
loop_
_entity.id
_entity.type
_entity.pdbx_description
1 polymer ?
#
loop_
_entity_poly.entity_id
_entity_poly.type
_entity_poly.pdbx_seq_one_letter_code
_entity_poly.pdbx_strand_id
1 'polypeptide(L)'
;MPALVRRTLLMPFWLAQVLTQEKFFARNPVIGSRWLNERGLHTARVELAHRLAARRRRRLAPLIGAQDREALDRDGFVLKHDFLPPDVFADLAEQIRALRTPAREMIEGDTVTRHIALDPPVLQRVPAARHLLDLPEYRNLIGYAGSSAAAPMVYIQTVLSHAVAGPPDPQRDLHTDTFHPTVKAWLFLTDVTPEAMPFVYVPGSHRLTPQRLQWERRMSIRASERAGQPETRLVRAISPDELSALQLPQPEPRDRPGVEPGPGQERVAATEGPNLNALCRPRAGAARMEAEGIG
;
A
#
# COMPACT_ATOMS: atom_id res chain seq x y z
N MET A 1 36.16 9.68 -1.86
CA MET A 1 36.49 9.14 -3.20
C MET A 1 36.00 10.11 -4.27
N PRO A 2 36.77 10.35 -5.35
CA PRO A 2 36.30 11.14 -6.48
C PRO A 2 34.98 10.55 -7.01
N ALA A 3 34.00 11.41 -7.33
CA ALA A 3 32.66 10.98 -7.74
C ALA A 3 32.69 9.98 -8.91
N LEU A 4 33.65 10.11 -9.81
CA LEU A 4 33.87 9.21 -10.94
C LEU A 4 34.29 7.80 -10.50
N VAL A 5 35.23 7.68 -9.55
CA VAL A 5 35.73 6.38 -9.05
C VAL A 5 34.61 5.61 -8.34
N ARG A 6 33.84 6.30 -7.48
CA ARG A 6 32.65 5.72 -6.85
C ARG A 6 31.64 5.24 -7.90
N ARG A 7 31.42 6.03 -8.96
CA ARG A 7 30.45 5.71 -10.00
C ARG A 7 30.85 4.47 -10.78
N THR A 8 32.12 4.34 -11.14
CA THR A 8 32.64 3.16 -11.85
C THR A 8 32.54 1.91 -10.99
N LEU A 9 32.94 1.97 -9.71
CA LEU A 9 32.91 0.82 -8.80
C LEU A 9 31.49 0.34 -8.49
N LEU A 10 30.52 1.25 -8.37
CA LEU A 10 29.13 0.90 -8.05
C LEU A 10 28.26 0.63 -9.29
N MET A 11 28.77 0.81 -10.51
CA MET A 11 27.99 0.62 -11.73
C MET A 11 27.39 -0.79 -11.87
N PRO A 12 28.14 -1.88 -11.61
CA PRO A 12 27.55 -3.23 -11.69
C PRO A 12 26.39 -3.41 -10.71
N PHE A 13 26.51 -2.83 -9.51
CA PHE A 13 25.44 -2.87 -8.50
C PHE A 13 24.21 -2.09 -8.95
N TRP A 14 24.37 -0.86 -9.46
CA TRP A 14 23.24 -0.07 -9.95
C TRP A 14 22.56 -0.67 -11.18
N LEU A 15 23.32 -1.33 -12.06
CA LEU A 15 22.76 -2.08 -13.18
C LEU A 15 21.92 -3.27 -12.70
N ALA A 16 22.41 -4.02 -11.70
CA ALA A 16 21.65 -5.12 -11.12
C ALA A 16 20.33 -4.66 -10.48
N GLN A 17 20.32 -3.49 -9.83
CA GLN A 17 19.12 -2.89 -9.23
C GLN A 17 18.00 -2.55 -10.24
N VAL A 18 18.29 -2.46 -11.54
CA VAL A 18 17.25 -2.27 -12.57
C VAL A 18 16.23 -3.43 -12.53
N LEU A 19 16.69 -4.63 -12.18
CA LEU A 19 15.89 -5.85 -12.09
C LEU A 19 15.25 -6.03 -10.70
N THR A 20 15.36 -5.05 -9.81
CA THR A 20 14.79 -5.09 -8.46
C THR A 20 13.65 -4.09 -8.30
N GLN A 21 13.07 -4.07 -7.11
CA GLN A 21 12.04 -3.13 -6.68
C GLN A 21 12.54 -1.72 -6.38
N GLU A 22 13.81 -1.40 -6.68
CA GLU A 22 14.37 -0.07 -6.47
C GLU A 22 13.49 1.00 -7.14
N LYS A 23 12.83 1.83 -6.32
CA LYS A 23 11.79 2.75 -6.73
C LYS A 23 12.23 4.21 -6.67
N PHE A 24 13.39 4.49 -6.08
CA PHE A 24 13.94 5.82 -5.88
C PHE A 24 14.86 6.18 -7.06
N PHE A 25 14.43 7.13 -7.89
CA PHE A 25 15.18 7.56 -9.07
C PHE A 25 16.46 8.33 -8.68
N ALA A 26 16.42 9.09 -7.59
CA ALA A 26 17.56 9.88 -7.15
C ALA A 26 18.74 9.03 -6.60
N ARG A 27 18.48 7.78 -6.19
CA ARG A 27 19.47 6.90 -5.53
C ARG A 27 20.29 6.06 -6.51
N ASN A 28 19.80 5.88 -7.73
CA ASN A 28 20.41 5.03 -8.74
C ASN A 28 20.54 5.78 -10.08
N PRO A 29 21.77 6.06 -10.55
CA PRO A 29 21.98 6.86 -11.76
C PRO A 29 21.56 6.17 -13.06
N VAL A 30 21.33 4.85 -13.05
CA VAL A 30 20.78 4.11 -14.20
C VAL A 30 19.26 4.26 -14.22
N ILE A 31 18.60 4.01 -13.10
CA ILE A 31 17.14 4.14 -12.96
C ILE A 31 16.71 5.60 -13.13
N GLY A 32 17.45 6.54 -12.55
CA GLY A 32 17.24 7.99 -12.68
C GLY A 32 17.76 8.61 -13.98
N SER A 33 18.18 7.80 -14.96
CA SER A 33 18.66 8.34 -16.24
C SER A 33 17.52 8.80 -17.11
N ARG A 34 17.44 10.11 -17.37
CA ARG A 34 16.48 10.70 -18.30
C ARG A 34 16.53 10.04 -19.68
N TRP A 35 17.73 9.85 -20.24
CA TRP A 35 17.91 9.24 -21.57
C TRP A 35 17.36 7.82 -21.66
N LEU A 36 17.52 7.02 -20.59
CA LEU A 36 16.97 5.66 -20.51
C LEU A 36 15.45 5.67 -20.31
N ASN A 37 14.93 6.58 -19.48
CA ASN A 37 13.49 6.73 -19.23
C ASN A 37 12.74 7.27 -20.45
N GLU A 38 13.34 8.19 -21.21
CA GLU A 38 12.87 8.61 -22.53
C GLU A 38 12.87 7.46 -23.54
N ARG A 39 13.65 6.40 -23.35
CA ARG A 39 13.64 5.17 -24.16
C ARG A 39 12.79 4.05 -23.57
N GLY A 40 12.10 4.30 -22.45
CA GLY A 40 11.16 3.35 -21.86
C GLY A 40 11.76 2.37 -20.85
N LEU A 41 12.91 2.67 -20.23
CA LEU A 41 13.47 1.83 -19.18
C LEU A 41 12.45 1.57 -18.05
N HIS A 42 11.91 2.63 -17.45
CA HIS A 42 10.95 2.50 -16.36
C HIS A 42 9.66 1.78 -16.80
N THR A 43 9.10 2.09 -17.97
CA THR A 43 7.90 1.40 -18.46
C THR A 43 8.15 -0.09 -18.71
N ALA A 44 9.33 -0.47 -19.24
CA ALA A 44 9.70 -1.87 -19.38
C ALA A 44 9.80 -2.60 -18.03
N ARG A 45 10.29 -1.92 -16.97
CA ARG A 45 10.33 -2.46 -15.60
C ARG A 45 8.93 -2.68 -15.03
N VAL A 46 8.03 -1.72 -15.22
CA VAL A 46 6.61 -1.81 -14.82
C VAL A 46 5.94 -3.01 -15.51
N GLU A 47 6.05 -3.11 -16.83
CA GLU A 47 5.47 -4.21 -17.60
C GLU A 47 6.04 -5.57 -17.21
N LEU A 48 7.36 -5.66 -17.01
CA LEU A 48 7.99 -6.90 -16.54
C LEU A 48 7.47 -7.29 -15.16
N ALA A 49 7.39 -6.35 -14.22
CA ALA A 49 6.87 -6.61 -12.88
C ALA A 49 5.43 -7.14 -12.90
N HIS A 50 4.54 -6.50 -13.66
CA HIS A 50 3.15 -6.95 -13.80
C HIS A 50 3.04 -8.30 -14.50
N ARG A 51 3.86 -8.59 -15.53
CA ARG A 51 3.89 -9.91 -16.18
C ARG A 51 4.35 -11.02 -15.24
N LEU A 52 5.40 -10.76 -14.46
CA LEU A 52 5.89 -11.71 -13.45
C LEU A 52 4.83 -11.93 -12.37
N ALA A 53 4.14 -10.87 -11.94
CA ALA A 53 3.08 -10.98 -10.95
C ALA A 53 1.91 -11.82 -11.47
N ALA A 54 1.42 -11.53 -12.68
CA ALA A 54 0.36 -12.31 -13.32
C ALA A 54 0.73 -13.79 -13.44
N ARG A 55 1.99 -14.11 -13.79
CA ARG A 55 2.48 -15.49 -13.85
C ARG A 55 2.44 -16.20 -12.49
N ARG A 56 2.82 -15.51 -11.41
CA ARG A 56 2.77 -16.05 -10.05
C ARG A 56 1.33 -16.21 -9.57
N ARG A 57 0.47 -15.20 -9.78
CA ARG A 57 -0.97 -15.25 -9.45
C ARG A 57 -1.68 -16.43 -10.09
N ARG A 58 -1.35 -16.81 -11.34
CA ARG A 58 -1.91 -18.03 -11.97
C ARG A 58 -1.67 -19.31 -11.15
N ARG A 59 -0.54 -19.40 -10.42
CA ARG A 59 -0.24 -20.56 -9.55
C ARG A 59 -0.96 -20.49 -8.22
N LEU A 60 -1.27 -19.27 -7.75
CA LEU A 60 -1.95 -19.00 -6.49
C LEU A 60 -3.48 -18.96 -6.65
N ALA A 61 -3.99 -18.80 -7.86
CA ALA A 61 -5.41 -18.66 -8.17
C ALA A 61 -6.28 -19.77 -7.56
N PRO A 62 -5.88 -21.05 -7.52
CA PRO A 62 -6.69 -22.10 -6.88
C PRO A 62 -6.85 -21.96 -5.37
N LEU A 63 -6.02 -21.14 -4.71
CA LEU A 63 -6.01 -20.98 -3.25
C LEU A 63 -7.03 -19.96 -2.73
N ILE A 64 -7.68 -19.22 -3.64
CA ILE A 64 -8.65 -18.17 -3.28
C ILE A 64 -9.93 -18.31 -4.12
N GLY A 65 -11.04 -17.76 -3.60
CA GLY A 65 -12.34 -17.80 -4.26
C GLY A 65 -12.38 -17.01 -5.56
N ALA A 66 -13.26 -17.41 -6.49
CA ALA A 66 -13.42 -16.73 -7.78
C ALA A 66 -13.85 -15.26 -7.63
N GLN A 67 -14.72 -14.97 -6.66
CA GLN A 67 -15.21 -13.61 -6.39
C GLN A 67 -14.06 -12.66 -5.98
N ASP A 68 -13.13 -13.12 -5.14
CA ASP A 68 -11.99 -12.30 -4.72
C ASP A 68 -11.04 -12.01 -5.89
N ARG A 69 -10.84 -13.00 -6.79
CA ARG A 69 -10.06 -12.80 -8.01
C ARG A 69 -10.72 -11.77 -8.93
N GLU A 70 -12.02 -11.89 -9.16
CA GLU A 70 -12.77 -10.99 -10.02
C GLU A 70 -12.80 -9.56 -9.46
N ALA A 71 -13.00 -9.40 -8.14
CA ALA A 71 -12.93 -8.10 -7.49
C ALA A 71 -11.55 -7.45 -7.66
N LEU A 72 -10.49 -8.23 -7.47
CA LEU A 72 -9.13 -7.74 -7.60
C LEU A 72 -8.75 -7.39 -9.04
N ASP A 73 -9.12 -8.22 -10.02
CA ASP A 73 -8.86 -7.97 -11.43
C ASP A 73 -9.65 -6.75 -11.96
N ARG A 74 -10.86 -6.52 -11.43
CA ARG A 74 -11.71 -5.38 -11.81
C ARG A 74 -11.26 -4.09 -11.14
N ASP A 75 -11.13 -4.11 -9.82
CA ASP A 75 -11.04 -2.90 -8.99
C ASP A 75 -9.62 -2.65 -8.49
N GLY A 76 -8.80 -3.69 -8.33
CA GLY A 76 -7.45 -3.61 -7.75
C GLY A 76 -7.43 -3.70 -6.23
N PHE A 77 -8.57 -4.02 -5.61
CA PHE A 77 -8.68 -4.25 -4.18
C PHE A 77 -9.80 -5.27 -3.91
N VAL A 78 -9.80 -5.83 -2.71
CA VAL A 78 -10.83 -6.74 -2.22
C VAL A 78 -11.35 -6.21 -0.88
N LEU A 79 -12.66 -5.95 -0.82
CA LEU A 79 -13.32 -5.55 0.42
C LEU A 79 -13.99 -6.77 1.07
N LYS A 80 -13.61 -7.10 2.30
CA LYS A 80 -14.13 -8.25 3.04
C LYS A 80 -14.94 -7.79 4.24
N HIS A 81 -16.24 -7.89 4.09
CA HIS A 81 -17.18 -7.68 5.18
C HIS A 81 -17.18 -8.90 6.12
N ASP A 82 -17.20 -8.65 7.43
CA ASP A 82 -17.24 -9.68 8.49
C ASP A 82 -16.16 -10.76 8.32
N PHE A 83 -14.93 -10.34 7.99
CA PHE A 83 -13.83 -11.27 7.74
C PHE A 83 -13.56 -12.21 8.92
N LEU A 84 -13.76 -11.72 10.15
CA LEU A 84 -13.71 -12.54 11.36
C LEU A 84 -15.13 -12.73 11.92
N PRO A 85 -15.43 -13.91 12.48
CA PRO A 85 -16.61 -14.10 13.32
C PRO A 85 -16.67 -13.06 14.46
N PRO A 86 -17.86 -12.56 14.84
CA PRO A 86 -17.98 -11.46 15.80
C PRO A 86 -17.31 -11.71 17.15
N ASP A 87 -17.36 -12.94 17.65
CA ASP A 87 -16.71 -13.39 18.89
C ASP A 87 -15.18 -13.40 18.76
N VAL A 88 -14.66 -13.93 17.65
CA VAL A 88 -13.21 -13.92 17.37
C VAL A 88 -12.69 -12.49 17.19
N PHE A 89 -13.47 -11.62 16.54
CA PHE A 89 -13.14 -10.21 16.41
C PHE A 89 -13.13 -9.50 17.76
N ALA A 90 -14.15 -9.73 18.60
CA ALA A 90 -14.24 -9.13 19.92
C ALA A 90 -13.04 -9.52 20.80
N ASP A 91 -12.67 -10.80 20.81
CA ASP A 91 -11.48 -11.30 21.53
C ASP A 91 -10.19 -10.65 21.01
N LEU A 92 -10.00 -10.59 19.69
CA LEU A 92 -8.86 -9.91 19.09
C LEU A 92 -8.77 -8.44 19.51
N ALA A 93 -9.89 -7.71 19.40
CA ALA A 93 -9.95 -6.30 19.74
C ALA A 93 -9.69 -6.07 21.24
N GLU A 94 -10.20 -6.93 22.12
CA GLU A 94 -9.94 -6.87 23.56
C GLU A 94 -8.45 -7.07 23.86
N GLN A 95 -7.83 -8.13 23.33
CA GLN A 95 -6.41 -8.41 23.55
C GLN A 95 -5.51 -7.26 23.05
N ILE A 96 -5.82 -6.69 21.88
CA ILE A 96 -5.08 -5.55 21.34
C ILE A 96 -5.26 -4.30 22.21
N ARG A 97 -6.48 -4.02 22.71
CA ARG A 97 -6.73 -2.88 23.61
C ARG A 97 -6.07 -3.07 24.98
N ALA A 98 -5.92 -4.30 25.45
CA ALA A 98 -5.23 -4.63 26.69
C ALA A 98 -3.70 -4.60 26.54
N LEU A 99 -3.17 -4.69 25.32
CA LEU A 99 -1.75 -4.71 25.06
C LEU A 99 -1.06 -3.43 25.57
N ARG A 100 -0.01 -3.61 26.36
CA ARG A 100 0.89 -2.54 26.80
C ARG A 100 2.29 -2.86 26.33
N THR A 101 2.75 -2.16 25.30
CA THR A 101 4.06 -2.33 24.71
C THR A 101 4.49 -1.01 24.03
N PRO A 102 5.80 -0.70 23.95
CA PRO A 102 6.26 0.46 23.23
C PRO A 102 5.81 0.44 21.77
N ALA A 103 5.39 1.60 21.27
CA ALA A 103 5.11 1.81 19.85
C ALA A 103 6.20 2.69 19.24
N ARG A 104 6.48 2.50 17.95
CA ARG A 104 7.25 3.46 17.16
C ARG A 104 6.31 4.51 16.63
N GLU A 105 6.69 5.78 16.73
CA GLU A 105 5.91 6.89 16.19
C GLU A 105 6.62 7.51 15.00
N MET A 106 5.84 7.87 14.00
CA MET A 106 6.28 8.65 12.85
C MET A 106 5.34 9.85 12.70
N ILE A 107 5.91 11.01 12.38
CA ILE A 107 5.17 12.24 12.11
C ILE A 107 5.31 12.55 10.62
N GLU A 108 4.18 12.61 9.93
CA GLU A 108 4.09 13.01 8.52
C GLU A 108 3.09 14.17 8.42
N GLY A 109 3.58 15.37 8.14
CA GLY A 109 2.76 16.58 8.17
C GLY A 109 2.13 16.82 9.55
N ASP A 110 0.80 16.81 9.60
CA ASP A 110 -0.01 16.99 10.80
C ASP A 110 -0.49 15.67 11.43
N THR A 111 -0.05 14.52 10.91
CA THR A 111 -0.49 13.19 11.33
C THR A 111 0.60 12.43 12.09
N VAL A 112 0.23 11.80 13.19
CA VAL A 112 1.05 10.85 13.94
C VAL A 112 0.58 9.43 13.61
N THR A 113 1.50 8.62 13.09
CA THR A 113 1.29 7.18 12.89
C THR A 113 2.08 6.42 13.96
N ARG A 114 1.40 5.53 14.67
CA ARG A 114 2.01 4.64 15.68
C ARG A 114 2.01 3.22 15.18
N HIS A 115 3.12 2.52 15.32
CA HIS A 115 3.26 1.10 14.96
C HIS A 115 3.73 0.28 16.15
N ILE A 116 2.99 -0.79 16.43
CA ILE A 116 3.43 -1.89 17.29
C ILE A 116 3.61 -3.10 16.37
N ALA A 117 4.85 -3.55 16.19
CA ALA A 117 5.12 -4.75 15.39
C ALA A 117 4.45 -5.97 16.05
N LEU A 118 3.81 -6.82 15.23
CA LEU A 118 3.34 -8.13 15.66
C LEU A 118 4.48 -9.15 15.54
N ASP A 119 5.53 -8.94 16.33
CA ASP A 119 6.68 -9.82 16.42
C ASP A 119 6.38 -11.06 17.30
N PRO A 120 7.25 -12.09 17.35
CA PRO A 120 6.96 -13.30 18.12
C PRO A 120 6.63 -13.04 19.61
N PRO A 121 7.34 -12.15 20.34
CA PRO A 121 6.95 -11.77 21.70
C PRO A 121 5.55 -11.14 21.81
N VAL A 122 5.18 -10.21 20.92
CA VAL A 122 3.84 -9.61 20.93
C VAL A 122 2.77 -10.65 20.58
N LEU A 123 3.02 -11.53 19.61
CA LEU A 123 2.11 -12.61 19.22
C LEU A 123 1.94 -13.71 20.27
N GLN A 124 2.81 -13.79 21.28
CA GLN A 124 2.58 -14.65 22.46
C GLN A 124 1.58 -14.00 23.44
N ARG A 125 1.52 -12.67 23.46
CA ARG A 125 0.63 -11.89 24.34
C ARG A 125 -0.73 -11.60 23.70
N VAL A 126 -0.82 -11.69 22.38
CA VAL A 126 -2.04 -11.50 21.58
C VAL A 126 -2.29 -12.76 20.73
N PRO A 127 -2.64 -13.91 21.34
CA PRO A 127 -2.85 -15.16 20.62
C PRO A 127 -3.95 -15.07 19.56
N ALA A 128 -4.97 -14.22 19.72
CA ALA A 128 -5.99 -14.00 18.69
C ALA A 128 -5.39 -13.44 17.39
N ALA A 129 -4.40 -12.55 17.49
CA ALA A 129 -3.71 -12.01 16.32
C ALA A 129 -2.89 -13.09 15.61
N ARG A 130 -2.22 -13.97 16.38
CA ARG A 130 -1.53 -15.14 15.80
C ARG A 130 -2.49 -16.04 15.04
N HIS A 131 -3.65 -16.35 15.63
CA HIS A 131 -4.65 -17.18 14.99
C HIS A 131 -5.12 -16.57 13.66
N LEU A 132 -5.43 -15.28 13.64
CA LEU A 132 -5.76 -14.54 12.42
C LEU A 132 -4.67 -14.65 11.34
N LEU A 133 -3.40 -14.45 11.71
CA LEU A 133 -2.28 -14.52 10.76
C LEU A 133 -2.01 -15.94 10.25
N ASP A 134 -2.46 -16.96 10.96
CA ASP A 134 -2.38 -18.36 10.56
C ASP A 134 -3.58 -18.82 9.71
N LEU A 135 -4.65 -18.01 9.59
CA LEU A 135 -5.80 -18.35 8.75
C LEU A 135 -5.39 -18.53 7.28
N PRO A 136 -5.70 -19.68 6.65
CA PRO A 136 -5.42 -19.90 5.23
C PRO A 136 -6.08 -18.86 4.34
N GLU A 137 -7.31 -18.44 4.65
CA GLU A 137 -8.02 -17.42 3.88
C GLU A 137 -7.25 -16.09 3.85
N TYR A 138 -6.75 -15.64 5.00
CA TYR A 138 -5.90 -14.46 5.10
C TYR A 138 -4.61 -14.64 4.29
N ARG A 139 -3.84 -15.70 4.57
CA ARG A 139 -2.52 -15.92 3.95
C ARG A 139 -2.61 -16.07 2.44
N ASN A 140 -3.61 -16.80 1.95
CA ASN A 140 -3.80 -17.05 0.53
C ASN A 140 -4.22 -15.78 -0.20
N LEU A 141 -5.11 -14.97 0.40
CA LEU A 141 -5.52 -13.69 -0.17
C LEU A 141 -4.37 -12.70 -0.25
N ILE A 142 -3.60 -12.54 0.84
CA ILE A 142 -2.39 -11.69 0.84
C ILE A 142 -1.37 -12.20 -0.17
N GLY A 143 -1.12 -13.50 -0.21
CA GLY A 143 -0.14 -14.08 -1.12
C GLY A 143 -0.53 -13.92 -2.59
N TYR A 144 -1.81 -14.14 -2.91
CA TYR A 144 -2.35 -13.90 -4.25
C TYR A 144 -2.23 -12.41 -4.62
N ALA A 145 -2.72 -11.52 -3.74
CA ALA A 145 -2.76 -10.10 -4.00
C ALA A 145 -1.35 -9.50 -4.17
N GLY A 146 -0.46 -9.79 -3.23
CA GLY A 146 0.94 -9.38 -3.27
C GLY A 146 1.77 -10.12 -4.32
N SER A 147 1.21 -11.17 -4.95
CA SER A 147 1.92 -12.04 -5.87
C SER A 147 3.24 -12.60 -5.28
N SER A 148 3.23 -12.90 -3.99
CA SER A 148 4.38 -13.33 -3.20
C SER A 148 3.98 -14.42 -2.21
N ALA A 149 4.91 -15.30 -1.87
CA ALA A 149 4.74 -16.25 -0.76
C ALA A 149 5.48 -15.79 0.51
N ALA A 150 6.11 -14.61 0.47
CA ALA A 150 6.78 -14.03 1.63
C ALA A 150 5.74 -13.66 2.70
N ALA A 151 6.07 -13.92 3.96
CA ALA A 151 5.25 -13.42 5.06
C ALA A 151 5.27 -11.89 5.06
N PRO A 152 4.11 -11.23 5.21
CA PRO A 152 4.06 -9.77 5.26
C PRO A 152 4.67 -9.26 6.57
N MET A 153 5.12 -8.01 6.55
CA MET A 153 5.33 -7.25 7.78
C MET A 153 3.97 -6.90 8.36
N VAL A 154 3.70 -7.28 9.61
CA VAL A 154 2.42 -7.01 10.25
C VAL A 154 2.61 -6.18 11.51
N TYR A 155 1.76 -5.17 11.67
CA TYR A 155 1.78 -4.31 12.84
C TYR A 155 0.37 -3.81 13.18
N ILE A 156 0.18 -3.49 14.45
CA ILE A 156 -0.96 -2.69 14.91
C ILE A 156 -0.58 -1.24 14.63
N GLN A 157 -1.37 -0.58 13.79
CA GLN A 157 -1.25 0.83 13.44
C GLN A 157 -2.33 1.67 14.11
N THR A 158 -1.93 2.74 14.79
CA THR A 158 -2.84 3.82 15.19
C THR A 158 -2.55 5.05 14.36
N VAL A 159 -3.55 5.61 13.69
CA VAL A 159 -3.42 6.86 12.92
C VAL A 159 -4.14 7.98 13.65
N LEU A 160 -3.41 9.04 13.96
CA LEU A 160 -3.91 10.22 14.68
C LEU A 160 -3.68 11.44 13.80
N SER A 161 -4.70 11.84 13.06
CA SER A 161 -4.59 12.99 12.16
C SER A 161 -4.86 14.30 12.88
N HIS A 162 -4.16 15.36 12.47
CA HIS A 162 -4.12 16.65 13.16
C HIS A 162 -3.65 16.53 14.62
N ALA A 163 -2.84 15.52 14.92
CA ALA A 163 -2.29 15.29 16.25
C ALA A 163 -1.23 16.32 16.62
N VAL A 164 -0.57 16.90 15.62
CA VAL A 164 0.44 17.94 15.76
C VAL A 164 0.19 19.07 14.78
N ALA A 165 0.71 20.26 15.07
CA ALA A 165 0.71 21.36 14.11
C ALA A 165 1.69 21.05 12.96
N GLY A 166 1.22 21.17 11.72
CA GLY A 166 2.03 20.90 10.53
C GLY A 166 1.25 21.13 9.24
N PRO A 167 1.91 21.04 8.07
CA PRO A 167 1.21 20.96 6.79
C PRO A 167 0.36 19.67 6.75
N PRO A 168 -0.65 19.58 5.87
CA PRO A 168 -1.42 18.35 5.71
C PRO A 168 -0.49 17.16 5.40
N ASP A 169 -0.80 16.02 6.02
CA ASP A 169 -0.12 14.74 5.74
C ASP A 169 -0.08 14.45 4.21
N PRO A 170 1.11 14.27 3.61
CA PRO A 170 1.26 13.96 2.19
C PRO A 170 0.66 12.62 1.77
N GLN A 171 0.43 11.68 2.70
CA GLN A 171 -0.25 10.41 2.44
C GLN A 171 -1.73 10.61 2.05
N ARG A 172 -2.25 11.84 2.20
CA ARG A 172 -3.60 12.24 1.81
C ARG A 172 -3.71 12.66 0.34
N ASP A 173 -2.59 12.80 -0.37
CA ASP A 173 -2.62 13.02 -1.82
C ASP A 173 -2.82 11.67 -2.52
N LEU A 174 -3.70 11.60 -3.51
CA LEU A 174 -3.85 10.41 -4.36
C LEU A 174 -2.47 9.99 -4.91
N HIS A 175 -2.00 8.79 -4.57
CA HIS A 175 -0.65 8.36 -4.94
C HIS A 175 -0.55 6.84 -5.05
N THR A 176 0.45 6.36 -5.79
CA THR A 176 0.76 4.93 -5.77
C THR A 176 2.05 4.62 -5.00
N ASP A 177 1.99 3.69 -4.05
CA ASP A 177 3.11 3.36 -3.16
C ASP A 177 4.39 2.92 -3.90
N THR A 178 4.20 2.18 -4.99
CA THR A 178 5.28 1.61 -5.80
C THR A 178 4.84 1.46 -7.26
N PHE A 179 5.70 0.90 -8.11
CA PHE A 179 5.44 0.67 -9.53
C PHE A 179 5.18 -0.80 -9.88
N HIS A 180 5.49 -1.71 -8.95
CA HIS A 180 5.29 -3.15 -9.11
C HIS A 180 4.11 -3.60 -8.25
N PRO A 181 3.45 -4.71 -8.60
CA PRO A 181 2.41 -5.26 -7.74
C PRO A 181 2.93 -5.58 -6.34
N THR A 182 2.16 -5.17 -5.34
CA THR A 182 2.36 -5.42 -3.91
C THR A 182 1.00 -5.34 -3.21
N VAL A 183 0.95 -5.66 -1.91
CA VAL A 183 -0.30 -5.63 -1.12
C VAL A 183 -0.10 -4.91 0.20
N LYS A 184 -1.10 -4.11 0.55
CA LYS A 184 -1.36 -3.58 1.88
C LYS A 184 -2.75 -4.02 2.32
N ALA A 185 -2.86 -4.71 3.43
CA ALA A 185 -4.15 -5.14 3.96
C ALA A 185 -4.41 -4.57 5.34
N TRP A 186 -5.67 -4.21 5.59
CA TRP A 186 -6.14 -3.46 6.75
C TRP A 186 -7.31 -4.17 7.38
N LEU A 187 -7.12 -4.70 8.59
CA LEU A 187 -8.21 -5.10 9.48
C LEU A 187 -8.49 -3.95 10.44
N PHE A 188 -9.66 -3.31 10.30
CA PHE A 188 -10.08 -2.24 11.18
C PHE A 188 -10.58 -2.82 12.50
N LEU A 189 -10.07 -2.32 13.63
CA LEU A 189 -10.48 -2.74 14.98
C LEU A 189 -11.47 -1.73 15.62
N THR A 190 -11.75 -0.66 14.90
CA THR A 190 -12.65 0.42 15.26
C THR A 190 -13.37 0.88 14.01
N ASP A 191 -14.59 1.34 14.20
CA ASP A 191 -15.42 1.74 13.10
C ASP A 191 -14.80 2.90 12.30
N VAL A 192 -14.97 2.87 10.98
CA VAL A 192 -14.43 3.89 10.07
C VAL A 192 -15.55 4.79 9.56
N THR A 193 -15.92 5.75 10.40
CA THR A 193 -16.89 6.78 10.01
C THR A 193 -16.30 7.70 8.91
N PRO A 194 -17.14 8.45 8.18
CA PRO A 194 -16.65 9.46 7.24
C PRO A 194 -15.64 10.44 7.86
N GLU A 195 -15.83 10.77 9.14
CA GLU A 195 -14.97 11.66 9.93
C GLU A 195 -13.65 10.99 10.36
N ALA A 196 -13.65 9.66 10.48
CA ALA A 196 -12.49 8.82 10.75
C ALA A 196 -11.59 8.62 9.50
N MET A 197 -11.90 9.35 8.42
CA MET A 197 -11.12 9.43 7.20
C MET A 197 -10.95 8.05 6.54
N PRO A 198 -11.97 7.60 5.80
CA PRO A 198 -11.97 6.30 5.14
C PRO A 198 -11.03 6.28 3.96
N PHE A 199 -10.38 5.14 3.67
CA PHE A 199 -9.53 5.05 2.50
C PHE A 199 -10.34 5.34 1.23
N VAL A 200 -9.74 6.13 0.35
CA VAL A 200 -10.28 6.42 -0.98
C VAL A 200 -9.47 5.62 -1.98
N TYR A 201 -10.13 4.98 -2.94
CA TYR A 201 -9.45 4.26 -4.01
C TYR A 201 -9.97 4.70 -5.37
N VAL A 202 -9.17 4.47 -6.40
CA VAL A 202 -9.59 4.62 -7.80
C VAL A 202 -9.72 3.23 -8.42
N PRO A 203 -10.95 2.69 -8.56
CA PRO A 203 -11.16 1.36 -9.11
C PRO A 203 -10.51 1.17 -10.48
N GLY A 204 -9.77 0.07 -10.61
CA GLY A 204 -9.11 -0.31 -11.86
C GLY A 204 -7.83 0.48 -12.17
N SER A 205 -7.39 1.38 -11.30
CA SER A 205 -6.17 2.20 -11.51
C SER A 205 -4.87 1.39 -11.53
N HIS A 206 -4.89 0.19 -10.95
CA HIS A 206 -3.81 -0.79 -10.97
C HIS A 206 -3.52 -1.40 -12.37
N ARG A 207 -4.44 -1.25 -13.34
CA ARG A 207 -4.32 -1.86 -14.67
C ARG A 207 -3.35 -1.07 -15.56
N LEU A 208 -2.47 -1.78 -16.27
CA LEU A 208 -1.53 -1.18 -17.23
C LEU A 208 -2.19 -0.84 -18.56
N THR A 209 -3.06 0.18 -18.56
CA THR A 209 -3.58 0.76 -19.80
C THR A 209 -2.48 1.56 -20.53
N PRO A 210 -2.64 1.82 -21.85
CA PRO A 210 -1.71 2.70 -22.57
C PRO A 210 -1.54 4.07 -21.91
N GLN A 211 -2.63 4.65 -21.37
CA GLN A 211 -2.63 5.91 -20.65
C GLN A 211 -1.83 5.81 -19.35
N ARG A 212 -2.00 4.72 -18.59
CA ARG A 212 -1.21 4.45 -17.37
C ARG A 212 0.28 4.32 -17.68
N LEU A 213 0.65 3.58 -18.73
CA LEU A 213 2.05 3.45 -19.15
C LEU A 213 2.65 4.78 -19.62
N GLN A 214 1.88 5.60 -20.33
CA GLN A 214 2.32 6.94 -20.72
C GLN A 214 2.55 7.84 -19.50
N TRP A 215 1.67 7.75 -18.49
CA TRP A 215 1.84 8.44 -17.22
C TRP A 215 3.10 7.97 -16.50
N GLU A 216 3.32 6.66 -16.33
CA GLU A 216 4.55 6.10 -15.73
C GLU A 216 5.82 6.65 -16.43
N ARG A 217 5.79 6.74 -17.77
CA ARG A 217 6.91 7.32 -18.54
C ARG A 217 7.12 8.79 -18.22
N ARG A 218 6.08 9.64 -18.29
CA ARG A 218 6.19 11.08 -17.94
C ARG A 218 6.72 11.25 -16.52
N MET A 219 6.21 10.44 -15.60
CA MET A 219 6.57 10.47 -14.20
C MET A 219 8.06 10.13 -14.01
N SER A 220 8.55 9.07 -14.66
CA SER A 220 9.97 8.69 -14.62
C SER A 220 10.92 9.77 -15.19
N ILE A 221 10.49 10.47 -16.25
CA ILE A 221 11.27 11.59 -16.84
C ILE A 221 11.34 12.76 -15.85
N ARG A 222 10.20 13.18 -15.27
CA ARG A 222 10.16 14.24 -14.24
C ARG A 222 10.99 13.88 -13.01
N ALA A 223 10.94 12.63 -12.55
CA ALA A 223 11.75 12.15 -11.44
C ALA A 223 13.25 12.22 -11.74
N SER A 224 13.64 12.00 -13.01
CA SER A 224 15.04 12.11 -13.45
C SER A 224 15.56 13.55 -13.43
N GLU A 225 14.69 14.57 -13.55
CA GLU A 225 15.06 15.99 -13.49
C GLU A 225 15.41 16.46 -12.08
N ARG A 226 15.01 15.69 -11.05
CA ARG A 226 15.29 15.96 -9.63
C ARG A 226 16.50 15.19 -9.10
N ALA A 227 17.36 14.68 -9.99
CA ALA A 227 18.53 13.90 -9.61
C ALA A 227 19.40 14.66 -8.59
N GLY A 228 19.61 14.07 -7.41
CA GLY A 228 20.41 14.65 -6.32
C GLY A 228 19.63 15.49 -5.30
N GLN A 229 18.33 15.71 -5.48
CA GLN A 229 17.47 16.26 -4.43
C GLN A 229 16.91 15.13 -3.56
N PRO A 230 16.70 15.35 -2.25
CA PRO A 230 15.97 14.38 -1.44
C PRO A 230 14.56 14.19 -2.01
N GLU A 231 14.14 12.93 -2.19
CA GLU A 231 12.77 12.60 -2.57
C GLU A 231 11.86 12.88 -1.36
N THR A 232 11.47 14.16 -1.17
CA THR A 232 10.64 14.64 -0.06
C THR A 232 9.15 14.52 -0.31
N ARG A 233 8.75 14.17 -1.54
CA ARG A 233 7.36 14.01 -1.96
C ARG A 233 7.18 12.63 -2.55
N LEU A 234 6.02 12.02 -2.32
CA LEU A 234 5.60 10.79 -2.98
C LEU A 234 5.74 11.00 -4.50
N VAL A 235 6.80 10.43 -5.08
CA VAL A 235 7.15 10.68 -6.49
C VAL A 235 5.95 10.34 -7.39
N ARG A 236 5.14 9.36 -6.98
CA ARG A 236 3.94 8.88 -7.68
C ARG A 236 2.61 9.46 -7.17
N ALA A 237 2.62 10.65 -6.55
CA ALA A 237 1.38 11.40 -6.32
C ALA A 237 0.81 11.88 -7.66
N ILE A 238 -0.51 11.84 -7.81
CA ILE A 238 -1.25 12.32 -8.98
C ILE A 238 -2.19 13.44 -8.57
N SER A 239 -2.25 14.49 -9.38
CA SER A 239 -3.28 15.51 -9.18
C SER A 239 -4.63 15.03 -9.70
N PRO A 240 -5.75 15.61 -9.23
CA PRO A 240 -7.07 15.36 -9.81
C PRO A 240 -7.13 15.60 -11.32
N ASP A 241 -6.45 16.63 -11.82
CA ASP A 241 -6.38 16.94 -13.25
C ASP A 241 -5.66 15.83 -14.03
N GLU A 242 -4.52 15.34 -13.51
CA GLU A 242 -3.78 14.24 -14.13
C GLU A 242 -4.56 12.92 -14.10
N LEU A 243 -5.39 12.70 -13.07
CA LEU A 243 -6.27 11.54 -12.97
C LEU A 243 -7.31 11.52 -14.10
N SER A 244 -7.91 12.67 -14.43
CA SER A 244 -8.90 12.77 -15.51
C SER A 244 -8.33 12.32 -16.87
N ALA A 245 -7.04 12.58 -17.12
CA ALA A 245 -6.35 12.18 -18.34
C ALA A 245 -6.10 10.66 -18.45
N LEU A 246 -6.23 9.91 -17.33
CA LEU A 246 -6.08 8.46 -17.31
C LEU A 246 -7.34 7.70 -17.71
N GLN A 247 -8.45 8.39 -17.95
CA GLN A 247 -9.76 7.77 -18.26
C GLN A 247 -10.19 6.75 -17.19
N LEU A 248 -9.85 7.05 -15.93
CA LEU A 248 -10.22 6.25 -14.78
C LEU A 248 -11.54 6.75 -14.17
N PRO A 249 -12.27 5.89 -13.44
CA PRO A 249 -13.39 6.31 -12.61
C PRO A 249 -12.98 7.39 -11.60
N GLN A 250 -13.98 8.08 -11.06
CA GLN A 250 -13.73 9.01 -9.96
C GLN A 250 -13.23 8.25 -8.72
N PRO A 251 -12.41 8.89 -7.86
CA PRO A 251 -12.02 8.32 -6.58
C PRO A 251 -13.26 8.08 -5.72
N GLU A 252 -13.32 6.90 -5.11
CA GLU A 252 -14.45 6.50 -4.27
C GLU A 252 -13.96 6.20 -2.86
N PRO A 253 -14.58 6.79 -1.81
CA PRO A 253 -14.32 6.37 -0.45
C PRO A 253 -14.82 4.94 -0.28
N ARG A 254 -13.92 4.02 0.06
CA ARG A 254 -14.22 2.62 0.30
C ARG A 254 -14.02 2.29 1.76
N ASP A 255 -14.81 2.96 2.60
CA ASP A 255 -15.28 2.42 3.89
C ASP A 255 -16.71 2.93 4.16
N ARG A 256 -17.54 3.12 3.11
CA ARG A 256 -18.94 3.51 3.28
C ARG A 256 -19.82 2.25 3.40
N PRO A 257 -20.32 1.88 4.59
CA PRO A 257 -21.50 1.05 4.68
C PRO A 257 -22.70 1.86 4.17
N GLY A 258 -23.33 1.40 3.10
CA GLY A 258 -24.61 1.94 2.66
C GLY A 258 -25.78 1.34 3.43
N VAL A 259 -25.81 1.36 4.77
CA VAL A 259 -26.98 1.00 5.61
C VAL A 259 -26.87 1.69 6.98
N GLU A 260 -27.98 2.20 7.52
CA GLU A 260 -28.12 2.82 8.86
C GLU A 260 -27.60 1.93 10.02
N PRO A 261 -27.12 2.53 11.13
CA PRO A 261 -26.46 1.80 12.21
C PRO A 261 -27.43 0.93 13.02
N GLY A 262 -27.21 -0.39 13.01
CA GLY A 262 -27.68 -1.32 14.02
C GLY A 262 -26.60 -1.60 15.07
N PRO A 263 -26.95 -2.07 16.29
CA PRO A 263 -26.01 -2.12 17.40
C PRO A 263 -24.98 -3.25 17.22
N GLY A 264 -23.74 -2.84 16.93
CA GLY A 264 -22.51 -3.63 17.05
C GLY A 264 -22.13 -4.44 15.81
N GLN A 265 -21.15 -3.97 15.02
CA GLN A 265 -20.38 -4.73 14.02
C GLN A 265 -19.43 -3.79 13.25
N GLU A 266 -18.13 -4.10 13.07
CA GLU A 266 -17.36 -3.54 11.92
C GLU A 266 -16.05 -4.29 11.51
N ARG A 267 -15.57 -4.06 10.26
CA ARG A 267 -15.07 -5.06 9.24
C ARG A 267 -13.72 -4.65 8.55
N VAL A 268 -13.20 -5.36 7.52
CA VAL A 268 -11.78 -5.33 6.98
C VAL A 268 -11.65 -5.01 5.48
N ALA A 269 -10.61 -4.29 5.05
CA ALA A 269 -10.27 -4.05 3.63
C ALA A 269 -8.86 -4.55 3.26
N ALA A 270 -8.70 -5.32 2.18
CA ALA A 270 -7.40 -5.76 1.65
C ALA A 270 -7.13 -5.12 0.27
N THR A 271 -6.01 -4.43 0.09
CA THR A 271 -5.76 -3.61 -1.11
C THR A 271 -4.45 -3.94 -1.82
N GLU A 272 -4.46 -4.09 -3.14
CA GLU A 272 -3.22 -4.16 -3.93
C GLU A 272 -2.71 -2.74 -4.23
N GLY A 273 -1.39 -2.56 -4.18
CA GLY A 273 -0.72 -1.42 -4.82
C GLY A 273 -0.52 -1.70 -6.32
N PRO A 274 -0.67 -0.70 -7.22
CA PRO A 274 -0.54 0.73 -7.00
C PRO A 274 -1.87 1.49 -7.24
N ASN A 275 -2.71 1.59 -6.20
CA ASN A 275 -3.92 2.41 -6.19
C ASN A 275 -3.68 3.75 -5.45
N LEU A 276 -4.45 4.76 -5.83
CA LEU A 276 -4.38 6.15 -5.38
C LEU A 276 -5.24 6.39 -4.14
N ASN A 277 -4.65 6.76 -2.98
CA ASN A 277 -5.39 7.01 -1.73
C ASN A 277 -5.35 8.49 -1.27
N ALA A 278 -6.49 9.04 -0.79
CA ALA A 278 -6.59 10.40 -0.24
C ALA A 278 -7.61 10.49 0.92
N LEU A 279 -7.34 11.30 1.96
CA LEU A 279 -8.17 11.40 3.19
C LEU A 279 -8.52 12.86 3.56
N CYS A 280 -9.72 13.17 4.11
CA CYS A 280 -10.08 14.53 4.60
C CYS A 280 -11.11 14.62 5.77
N ARG A 281 -10.64 15.08 6.96
CA ARG A 281 -11.20 15.76 8.19
C ARG A 281 -12.63 15.48 8.77
N PRO A 282 -12.87 15.61 10.11
CA PRO A 282 -12.01 15.30 11.28
C PRO A 282 -12.68 14.56 12.48
N ARG A 283 -11.80 13.96 13.33
CA ARG A 283 -11.93 13.39 14.71
C ARG A 283 -12.34 11.92 14.86
N ALA A 284 -11.33 11.05 15.01
CA ALA A 284 -11.17 10.09 16.13
C ALA A 284 -9.89 9.27 15.92
N GLY A 285 -9.19 8.91 17.00
CA GLY A 285 -8.03 8.02 16.94
C GLY A 285 -8.46 6.57 16.74
N ALA A 286 -7.99 5.93 15.67
CA ALA A 286 -8.35 4.55 15.31
C ALA A 286 -7.12 3.64 15.36
N ALA A 287 -7.22 2.52 16.07
CA ALA A 287 -6.27 1.42 16.02
C ALA A 287 -6.72 0.42 14.94
N ARG A 288 -5.78 -0.04 14.13
CA ARG A 288 -5.98 -0.88 12.93
C ARG A 288 -4.84 -1.88 12.85
N MET A 289 -4.99 -3.00 12.18
CA MET A 289 -3.88 -3.93 11.92
C MET A 289 -3.55 -3.87 10.42
N GLU A 290 -2.32 -3.46 10.08
CA GLU A 290 -1.85 -3.40 8.69
C GLU A 290 -0.83 -4.50 8.43
N ALA A 291 -0.89 -5.08 7.23
CA ALA A 291 0.10 -6.01 6.71
C ALA A 291 0.65 -5.51 5.37
N GLU A 292 1.97 -5.32 5.27
CA GLU A 292 2.68 -4.93 4.05
C GLU A 292 3.49 -6.11 3.51
N GLY A 293 3.20 -6.55 2.28
CA GLY A 293 4.00 -7.56 1.60
C GLY A 293 5.22 -6.94 0.93
N ILE A 294 6.43 -7.38 1.28
CA ILE A 294 7.63 -7.07 0.49
C ILE A 294 7.83 -8.24 -0.49
N GLY A 295 7.61 -7.97 -1.78
CA GLY A 295 7.78 -8.95 -2.86
C GLY A 295 9.22 -9.11 -3.34
#